data_AF-A0A2G1YNX5-F1
#
_entry.id   AF-A0A2G1YNX5-F1
#
_cell.length_a   1.000
_cell.length_b   1.000
_cell.length_c   1.000
_cell.angle_alpha   90.00
_cell.angle_beta   90.00
_cell.angle_gamma   90.00
#
_symmetry.space_group_name_H-M   'P 1'
#
loop_
_entity.id
_entity.type
_entity.pdbx_description
1 polymer ?
#
loop_
_entity_poly.entity_id
_entity_poly.type
_entity_poly.pdbx_seq_one_letter_code
_entity_poly.pdbx_strand_id
1 'polypeptide(L)'
;MFGILSRKTDDVKRVYNNTYIAVSTLATHFRLAPSELNKVFLELRWIENSNSWFVPTTLGKAKGAFGKYSHENKQKYMVWHEKIKSNFELIKHIKYFKELNKPEVINKDEAKVKDNLYEKFIYNKYKNMNYIVASNNKKNSEIDLIAIKNKEILFIQCKNWTSDTSKKITDTNIKKTRKKVVDFLEENPMFDSDNYKKKTIYITSESILHWSAKHYLSKHDDIEHLLIPMSNRL
;
A
#
# COMPACT_ATOMS: atom_id res chain seq x y z
N MET A 1 -1.78 -64.69 36.58
CA MET A 1 -0.58 -63.84 36.65
C MET A 1 -0.38 -63.23 35.26
N PHE A 2 -1.05 -62.11 34.98
CA PHE A 2 -0.96 -61.41 33.69
C PHE A 2 -0.14 -60.14 33.88
N GLY A 3 1.07 -60.12 33.33
CA GLY A 3 1.93 -58.94 33.29
C GLY A 3 1.56 -58.06 32.10
N ILE A 4 1.07 -56.85 32.38
CA ILE A 4 0.92 -55.77 31.42
C ILE A 4 2.10 -54.82 31.63
N LEU A 5 2.86 -54.52 30.57
CA LEU A 5 3.14 -53.15 30.07
C LEU A 5 4.49 -53.07 29.32
N SER A 6 4.41 -52.29 28.25
CA SER A 6 5.50 -51.52 27.62
C SER A 6 6.39 -52.24 26.59
N ARG A 7 6.17 -51.93 25.31
CA ARG A 7 7.10 -51.06 24.56
C ARG A 7 6.56 -50.65 23.18
N LYS A 8 6.45 -49.32 23.02
CA LYS A 8 6.79 -48.53 21.84
C LYS A 8 5.98 -48.71 20.56
N THR A 9 4.82 -48.05 20.55
CA THR A 9 4.27 -47.38 19.37
C THR A 9 5.05 -46.08 19.08
N ASP A 10 6.26 -46.17 18.51
CA ASP A 10 7.06 -44.97 18.18
C ASP A 10 7.39 -44.79 16.67
N ASP A 11 7.01 -45.72 15.79
CA ASP A 11 7.45 -45.67 14.37
C ASP A 11 6.42 -45.17 13.35
N VAL A 12 5.35 -44.49 13.76
CA VAL A 12 4.35 -43.90 12.81
C VAL A 12 4.32 -42.36 12.84
N LYS A 13 5.20 -41.69 13.60
CA LYS A 13 5.18 -40.22 13.79
C LYS A 13 6.26 -39.44 13.03
N ARG A 14 6.61 -39.82 11.80
CA ARG A 14 7.66 -39.11 11.04
C ARG A 14 7.43 -38.96 9.53
N VAL A 15 6.22 -38.57 9.08
CA VAL A 15 5.99 -38.24 7.65
C VAL A 15 5.23 -36.92 7.38
N TYR A 16 4.78 -36.15 8.39
CA TYR A 16 3.93 -34.94 8.15
C TYR A 16 4.47 -33.59 8.63
N ASN A 17 5.79 -33.37 8.72
CA ASN A 17 6.34 -32.18 9.41
C ASN A 17 7.14 -31.15 8.60
N ASN A 18 7.03 -31.09 7.27
CA ASN A 18 7.76 -30.09 6.48
C ASN A 18 6.90 -29.05 5.72
N THR A 19 5.57 -29.10 5.82
CA THR A 19 4.76 -28.33 4.88
C THR A 19 4.38 -26.94 5.37
N TYR A 20 4.45 -26.66 6.68
CA TYR A 20 4.00 -25.39 7.26
C TYR A 20 5.13 -24.65 7.96
N ILE A 21 5.27 -23.37 7.67
CA ILE A 21 6.32 -22.49 8.17
C ILE A 21 5.72 -21.34 8.99
N ALA A 22 6.43 -20.90 10.02
CA ALA A 22 6.04 -19.74 10.81
C ALA A 22 6.22 -18.44 10.02
N VAL A 23 5.49 -17.39 10.43
CA VAL A 23 5.61 -16.05 9.83
C VAL A 23 7.04 -15.52 9.92
N SER A 24 7.75 -15.79 11.02
CA SER A 24 9.16 -15.37 11.19
C SER A 24 10.06 -15.99 10.10
N THR A 25 9.95 -17.29 9.86
CA THR A 25 10.68 -17.98 8.79
C THR A 25 10.32 -17.44 7.41
N LEU A 26 9.03 -17.18 7.17
CA LEU A 26 8.56 -16.62 5.90
C LEU A 26 9.04 -15.18 5.68
N ALA A 27 9.07 -14.37 6.73
CA ALA A 27 9.55 -12.99 6.68
C ALA A 27 11.05 -12.94 6.33
N THR A 28 11.86 -13.85 6.88
CA THR A 28 13.26 -14.01 6.50
C THR A 28 13.43 -14.31 5.01
N HIS A 29 12.62 -15.20 4.46
CA HIS A 29 12.65 -15.51 3.01
C HIS A 29 12.43 -14.24 2.16
N PHE A 30 11.50 -13.39 2.58
CA PHE A 30 11.21 -12.13 1.91
C PHE A 30 12.07 -10.96 2.35
N ARG A 31 13.06 -11.13 3.24
CA ARG A 31 13.85 -10.03 3.82
C ARG A 31 12.97 -8.88 4.35
N LEU A 32 12.02 -9.24 5.21
CA LEU A 32 11.15 -8.32 5.95
C LEU A 32 11.21 -8.66 7.43
N ALA A 33 10.89 -7.69 8.29
CA ALA A 33 10.56 -8.00 9.68
C ALA A 33 9.21 -8.75 9.74
N PRO A 34 9.00 -9.66 10.72
CA PRO A 34 7.73 -10.37 10.85
C PRO A 34 6.52 -9.45 11.01
N SER A 35 6.69 -8.30 11.66
CA SER A 35 5.67 -7.27 11.81
C SER A 35 5.27 -6.63 10.47
N GLU A 36 6.22 -6.41 9.57
CA GLU A 36 5.97 -5.89 8.22
C GLU A 36 5.22 -6.90 7.37
N LEU A 37 5.64 -8.17 7.41
CA LEU A 37 4.93 -9.22 6.69
C LEU A 37 3.49 -9.40 7.19
N ASN A 38 3.26 -9.26 8.51
CA ASN A 38 1.89 -9.26 9.06
C ASN A 38 1.05 -8.08 8.56
N LYS A 39 1.63 -6.88 8.37
CA LYS A 39 0.92 -5.75 7.74
C LYS A 39 0.49 -6.10 6.32
N VAL A 40 1.38 -6.71 5.53
CA VAL A 40 1.04 -7.17 4.18
C VAL A 40 -0.12 -8.18 4.20
N PHE A 41 -0.11 -9.13 5.13
CA PHE A 41 -1.22 -10.09 5.26
C PHE A 41 -2.54 -9.44 5.70
N LEU A 42 -2.50 -8.42 6.55
CA LEU A 42 -3.68 -7.63 6.93
C LEU A 42 -4.23 -6.85 5.74
N GLU A 43 -3.37 -6.20 4.95
CA GLU A 43 -3.74 -5.46 3.73
C GLU A 43 -4.40 -6.38 2.70
N LEU A 44 -3.87 -7.59 2.53
CA LEU A 44 -4.44 -8.65 1.71
C LEU A 44 -5.73 -9.25 2.29
N ARG A 45 -6.12 -8.89 3.52
CA ARG A 45 -7.23 -9.47 4.29
C ARG A 45 -7.12 -10.98 4.45
N TRP A 46 -5.91 -11.51 4.46
CA TRP A 46 -5.66 -12.93 4.71
C TRP A 46 -5.65 -13.25 6.20
N ILE A 47 -5.40 -12.24 7.03
CA ILE A 47 -5.46 -12.35 8.48
C ILE A 47 -6.27 -11.18 9.04
N GLU A 48 -6.73 -11.35 10.27
CA GLU A 48 -7.42 -10.34 11.06
C GLU A 48 -6.98 -10.39 12.52
N ASN A 49 -7.21 -9.30 13.26
CA ASN A 49 -6.96 -9.24 14.70
C ASN A 49 -8.17 -9.82 15.45
N SER A 50 -7.92 -10.80 16.31
CA SER A 50 -8.91 -11.36 17.24
C SER A 50 -8.30 -11.47 18.63
N ASN A 51 -8.82 -10.72 19.59
CA ASN A 51 -8.45 -10.78 21.01
C ASN A 51 -6.93 -10.79 21.24
N SER A 52 -6.20 -9.88 20.59
CA SER A 52 -4.74 -9.71 20.66
C SER A 52 -3.89 -10.74 19.88
N TRP A 53 -4.50 -11.57 19.02
CA TRP A 53 -3.79 -12.53 18.17
C TRP A 53 -4.22 -12.39 16.70
N PHE A 54 -3.31 -12.72 15.78
CA PHE A 54 -3.69 -12.86 14.37
C PHE A 54 -4.37 -14.20 14.13
N VAL A 55 -5.52 -14.16 13.46
CA VAL A 55 -6.25 -15.35 13.02
C VAL A 55 -6.44 -15.33 11.50
N PRO A 56 -6.39 -16.49 10.84
CA PRO A 56 -6.56 -16.56 9.39
C PRO A 56 -8.03 -16.39 9.00
N THR A 57 -8.29 -15.51 8.05
CA THR A 57 -9.62 -15.34 7.43
C THR A 57 -9.92 -16.52 6.50
N THR A 58 -11.14 -16.60 5.96
CA THR A 58 -11.48 -17.57 4.90
C THR A 58 -10.54 -17.45 3.70
N LEU A 59 -10.17 -16.22 3.31
CA LEU A 59 -9.21 -15.97 2.24
C LEU A 59 -7.81 -16.47 2.60
N GLY A 60 -7.33 -16.16 3.81
CA GLY A 60 -6.02 -16.64 4.26
C GLY A 60 -5.92 -18.15 4.30
N LYS A 61 -6.96 -18.84 4.78
CA LYS A 61 -7.04 -20.31 4.76
C LYS A 61 -6.95 -20.86 3.34
N ALA A 62 -7.66 -20.27 2.39
CA ALA A 62 -7.57 -20.64 0.97
C ALA A 62 -6.17 -20.44 0.37
N LYS A 63 -5.37 -19.54 0.95
CA LYS A 63 -3.97 -19.29 0.57
C LYS A 63 -2.97 -20.11 1.40
N GLY A 64 -3.45 -21.00 2.27
CA GLY A 64 -2.63 -21.93 3.06
C GLY A 64 -2.28 -21.45 4.47
N ALA A 65 -2.95 -20.43 5.00
CA ALA A 65 -2.80 -20.02 6.40
C ALA A 65 -3.49 -21.01 7.35
N PHE A 66 -2.85 -21.30 8.48
CA PHE A 66 -3.39 -22.18 9.51
C PHE A 66 -3.01 -21.68 10.91
N GLY A 67 -3.95 -21.75 11.85
CA GLY A 67 -3.72 -21.41 13.25
C GLY A 67 -3.22 -22.61 14.03
N LYS A 68 -2.10 -22.47 14.75
CA LYS A 68 -1.58 -23.45 15.69
C LYS A 68 -1.63 -22.91 17.12
N TYR A 69 -1.60 -23.81 18.08
CA TYR A 69 -1.52 -23.50 19.50
C TYR A 69 -0.22 -24.07 20.07
N SER A 70 0.54 -23.25 20.78
CA SER A 70 1.69 -23.69 21.57
C SER A 70 1.20 -24.05 22.97
N HIS A 71 1.31 -25.32 23.35
CA HIS A 71 0.97 -25.77 24.70
C HIS A 71 1.96 -25.24 25.75
N GLU A 72 3.23 -25.07 25.38
CA GLU A 72 4.28 -24.55 26.25
C GLU A 72 4.02 -23.09 26.65
N ASN A 73 3.73 -22.24 25.65
CA ASN A 73 3.57 -20.81 25.88
C ASN A 73 2.09 -20.40 26.07
N LYS A 74 1.15 -21.34 25.93
CA LYS A 74 -0.30 -21.09 25.90
C LYS A 74 -0.73 -20.00 24.91
N GLN A 75 -0.04 -19.93 23.77
CA GLN A 75 -0.25 -18.90 22.75
C GLN A 75 -0.72 -19.50 21.42
N LYS A 76 -1.63 -18.78 20.76
CA LYS A 76 -2.00 -19.07 19.37
C LYS A 76 -1.04 -18.35 18.43
N TYR A 77 -0.58 -19.05 17.41
CA TYR A 77 0.28 -18.48 16.37
C TYR A 77 -0.14 -19.00 15.00
N MET A 78 0.28 -18.27 13.97
CA MET A 78 -0.07 -18.60 12.60
C MET A 78 1.11 -19.23 11.87
N VAL A 79 0.79 -20.24 11.07
CA VAL A 79 1.70 -20.86 10.12
C VAL A 79 1.11 -20.82 8.72
N TRP A 80 1.98 -20.94 7.73
CA TRP A 80 1.61 -20.91 6.32
C TRP A 80 2.16 -22.12 5.60
N HIS A 81 1.39 -22.68 4.68
CA HIS A 81 1.89 -23.73 3.79
C HIS A 81 3.08 -23.20 2.98
N GLU A 82 4.15 -23.98 2.81
CA GLU A 82 5.42 -23.53 2.24
C GLU A 82 5.32 -22.94 0.83
N LYS A 83 4.42 -23.48 -0.01
CA LYS A 83 4.01 -22.94 -1.31
C LYS A 83 3.62 -21.44 -1.29
N ILE A 84 3.32 -20.85 -0.14
CA ILE A 84 3.11 -19.41 0.00
C ILE A 84 4.32 -18.59 -0.45
N LYS A 85 5.54 -19.13 -0.34
CA LYS A 85 6.79 -18.49 -0.80
C LYS A 85 6.74 -18.12 -2.28
N SER A 86 6.06 -18.92 -3.10
CA SER A 86 5.90 -18.71 -4.54
C SER A 86 4.55 -18.09 -4.92
N ASN A 87 3.76 -17.65 -3.95
CA ASN A 87 2.46 -17.05 -4.23
C ASN A 87 2.62 -15.67 -4.90
N PHE A 88 2.17 -15.56 -6.16
CA PHE A 88 2.32 -14.36 -6.97
C PHE A 88 1.70 -13.10 -6.35
N GLU A 89 0.51 -13.22 -5.76
CA GLU A 89 -0.21 -12.11 -5.13
C GLU A 89 0.55 -11.56 -3.91
N LEU A 90 1.10 -12.46 -3.09
CA LEU A 90 1.94 -12.11 -1.95
C LEU A 90 3.25 -11.45 -2.39
N ILE A 91 3.97 -12.06 -3.34
CA ILE A 91 5.24 -11.53 -3.86
C ILE A 91 5.03 -10.12 -4.43
N LYS A 92 3.94 -9.92 -5.17
CA LYS A 92 3.56 -8.61 -5.75
C LYS A 92 3.34 -7.58 -4.65
N HIS A 93 2.55 -7.90 -3.62
CA HIS A 93 2.30 -6.98 -2.51
C HIS A 93 3.56 -6.67 -1.70
N ILE A 94 4.42 -7.67 -1.47
CA ILE A 94 5.69 -7.47 -0.76
C ILE A 94 6.61 -6.54 -1.54
N LYS A 95 6.72 -6.69 -2.86
CA LYS A 95 7.50 -5.77 -3.70
C LYS A 95 6.99 -4.34 -3.55
N TYR A 96 5.67 -4.15 -3.64
CA TYR A 96 5.05 -2.85 -3.46
C TYR A 96 5.30 -2.27 -2.06
N PHE A 97 5.05 -3.05 -1.01
CA PHE A 97 5.32 -2.68 0.38
C PHE A 97 6.76 -2.22 0.59
N LYS A 98 7.73 -2.90 -0.02
CA LYS A 98 9.15 -2.50 0.07
C LYS A 98 9.47 -1.21 -0.65
N GLU A 99 8.94 -1.01 -1.86
CA GLU A 99 9.14 0.24 -2.60
C GLU A 99 8.61 1.45 -1.83
N LEU A 100 7.48 1.29 -1.13
CA LEU A 100 6.88 2.34 -0.31
C LEU A 100 7.67 2.67 0.96
N ASN A 101 8.31 1.68 1.56
CA ASN A 101 9.02 1.82 2.83
C ASN A 101 10.53 2.02 2.65
N LYS A 102 11.00 2.29 1.42
CA LYS A 102 12.39 2.71 1.22
C LYS A 102 12.62 4.02 1.98
N PRO A 103 13.63 4.09 2.87
CA PRO A 103 13.97 5.35 3.52
C PRO A 103 14.37 6.36 2.44
N GLU A 104 13.74 7.54 2.45
CA GLU A 104 14.14 8.64 1.58
C GLU A 104 15.59 9.02 1.91
N VAL A 105 16.46 9.03 0.89
CA VAL A 105 17.76 9.70 0.98
C VAL A 105 17.46 11.20 1.01
N ILE A 106 17.41 11.77 2.21
CA ILE A 106 17.22 13.22 2.40
C ILE A 106 18.53 13.92 2.01
N ASN A 107 18.62 14.38 0.77
CA ASN A 107 19.61 15.39 0.39
C ASN A 107 19.15 16.74 0.96
N LYS A 108 19.95 17.28 1.88
CA LYS A 108 19.76 18.59 2.51
C LYS A 108 20.07 19.70 1.51
N ASP A 109 19.04 20.27 0.90
CA ASP A 109 19.08 21.61 0.28
C ASP A 109 17.77 22.36 0.63
N GLU A 110 17.89 23.41 1.43
CA GLU A 110 16.79 24.12 2.10
C GLU A 110 15.82 24.83 1.14
N ALA A 111 16.22 25.07 -0.12
CA ALA A 111 15.35 25.65 -1.15
C ALA A 111 14.27 24.67 -1.67
N LYS A 112 14.42 23.36 -1.46
CA LYS A 112 13.47 22.31 -1.90
C LYS A 112 12.35 22.01 -0.89
N VAL A 113 12.38 22.64 0.28
CA VAL A 113 11.49 22.34 1.40
C VAL A 113 10.11 23.01 1.27
N LYS A 114 9.99 24.14 0.55
CA LYS A 114 8.72 24.91 0.49
C LYS A 114 7.61 24.28 -0.37
N ASP A 115 7.93 23.67 -1.52
CA ASP A 115 6.94 22.91 -2.32
C ASP A 115 6.61 21.55 -1.66
N ASN A 116 7.53 20.99 -0.88
CA ASN A 116 7.38 19.71 -0.20
C ASN A 116 6.38 19.77 0.98
N LEU A 117 6.22 20.90 1.66
CA LEU A 117 5.32 20.99 2.83
C LEU A 117 3.85 20.71 2.47
N TYR A 118 3.38 21.23 1.33
CA TYR A 118 2.00 21.03 0.91
C TYR A 118 1.75 19.60 0.44
N GLU A 119 2.66 19.03 -0.36
CA GLU A 119 2.62 17.61 -0.73
C GLU A 119 2.64 16.71 0.50
N LYS A 120 3.49 17.00 1.50
CA LYS A 120 3.54 16.26 2.78
C LYS A 120 2.25 16.41 3.58
N PHE A 121 1.62 17.58 3.58
CA PHE A 121 0.31 17.79 4.20
C PHE A 121 -0.75 16.91 3.54
N ILE A 122 -0.81 16.89 2.21
CA ILE A 122 -1.73 16.04 1.46
C ILE A 122 -1.43 14.55 1.67
N TYR A 123 -0.15 14.16 1.66
CA TYR A 123 0.31 12.80 1.96
C TYR A 123 -0.26 12.32 3.31
N ASN A 124 -0.06 13.12 4.37
CA ASN A 124 -0.55 12.77 5.70
C ASN A 124 -2.08 12.73 5.76
N LYS A 125 -2.78 13.61 5.04
CA LYS A 125 -4.24 13.60 4.95
C LYS A 125 -4.75 12.27 4.38
N TYR A 126 -4.23 11.82 3.24
CA TYR A 126 -4.64 10.55 2.64
C TYR A 126 -4.21 9.33 3.46
N LYS A 127 -3.02 9.39 4.08
CA LYS A 127 -2.56 8.37 5.02
C LYS A 127 -3.50 8.22 6.22
N ASN A 128 -3.95 9.32 6.81
CA ASN A 128 -4.94 9.33 7.91
C ASN A 128 -6.32 8.82 7.47
N MET A 129 -6.61 8.84 6.16
CA MET A 129 -7.80 8.22 5.57
C MET A 129 -7.58 6.73 5.23
N ASN A 130 -6.50 6.12 5.73
CA ASN A 130 -6.10 4.73 5.50
C ASN A 130 -5.81 4.40 4.02
N TYR A 131 -5.33 5.38 3.25
CA TYR A 131 -4.69 5.08 1.97
C TYR A 131 -3.24 4.67 2.21
N ILE A 132 -2.76 3.75 1.40
CA ILE A 132 -1.34 3.54 1.19
C ILE A 132 -0.87 4.62 0.21
N VAL A 133 0.04 5.50 0.64
CA VAL A 133 0.46 6.67 -0.16
C VAL A 133 1.94 6.57 -0.50
N ALA A 134 2.27 6.76 -1.77
CA ALA A 134 3.63 6.84 -2.31
C ALA A 134 3.88 8.23 -2.88
N SER A 135 5.06 8.81 -2.62
CA SER A 135 5.55 9.96 -3.37
C SER A 135 6.19 9.49 -4.66
N ASN A 136 5.92 10.17 -5.78
CA ASN A 136 6.56 9.88 -7.04
C ASN A 136 7.82 10.73 -7.19
N ASN A 137 8.97 10.18 -6.80
CA ASN A 137 10.24 10.90 -6.81
C ASN A 137 10.89 11.02 -8.21
N LYS A 138 10.16 10.67 -9.29
CA LYS A 138 10.66 10.84 -10.66
C LYS A 138 10.72 12.34 -10.99
N LYS A 139 11.91 12.81 -11.39
CA LYS A 139 12.11 14.18 -11.87
C LYS A 139 11.13 14.47 -13.02
N ASN A 140 10.39 15.58 -12.95
CA ASN A 140 9.36 16.01 -13.91
C ASN A 140 8.07 15.16 -13.96
N SER A 141 7.70 14.44 -12.88
CA SER A 141 6.38 13.81 -12.84
C SER A 141 5.29 14.83 -12.56
N GLU A 142 4.30 14.93 -13.46
CA GLU A 142 3.04 15.66 -13.21
C GLU A 142 2.07 14.80 -12.36
N ILE A 143 2.63 13.98 -11.47
CA ILE A 143 1.96 13.17 -10.45
C ILE A 143 2.87 13.28 -9.24
N ASP A 144 2.40 13.87 -8.16
CA ASP A 144 3.23 14.05 -6.95
C ASP A 144 3.02 12.86 -6.01
N LEU A 145 1.78 12.39 -5.85
CA LEU A 145 1.43 11.27 -4.97
C LEU A 145 0.58 10.22 -5.70
N ILE A 146 0.74 8.96 -5.28
CA ILE A 146 -0.13 7.85 -5.67
C ILE A 146 -0.72 7.27 -4.38
N ALA A 147 -2.05 7.30 -4.26
CA ALA A 147 -2.75 6.78 -3.09
C ALA A 147 -3.63 5.60 -3.45
N ILE A 148 -3.48 4.47 -2.74
CA ILE A 148 -4.21 3.23 -3.00
C ILE A 148 -5.01 2.82 -1.78
N LYS A 149 -6.28 2.47 -1.99
CA LYS A 149 -7.14 1.91 -0.95
C LYS A 149 -8.15 0.96 -1.58
N ASN A 150 -8.18 -0.29 -1.11
CA ASN A 150 -9.01 -1.35 -1.69
C ASN A 150 -8.76 -1.49 -3.20
N LYS A 151 -9.82 -1.33 -4.01
CA LYS A 151 -9.81 -1.38 -5.48
C LYS A 151 -9.80 0.02 -6.10
N GLU A 152 -9.25 1.02 -5.41
CA GLU A 152 -9.14 2.40 -5.89
C GLU A 152 -7.69 2.86 -5.90
N ILE A 153 -7.29 3.51 -7.00
CA ILE A 153 -6.00 4.18 -7.16
C ILE A 153 -6.26 5.64 -7.51
N LEU A 154 -5.68 6.54 -6.73
CA LEU A 154 -5.71 7.97 -6.93
C LEU A 154 -4.33 8.46 -7.38
N PHE A 155 -4.29 9.14 -8.51
CA PHE A 155 -3.10 9.84 -9.01
C PHE A 155 -3.24 11.31 -8.70
N ILE A 156 -2.44 11.80 -7.75
CA ILE A 156 -2.65 13.12 -7.13
C ILE A 156 -1.57 14.08 -7.62
N GLN A 157 -1.98 15.20 -8.21
CA GLN A 157 -1.15 16.38 -8.41
C GLN A 157 -1.55 17.45 -7.39
N CYS A 158 -0.59 17.91 -6.61
CA CYS A 158 -0.69 19.03 -5.68
C CYS A 158 -0.20 20.32 -6.35
N LYS A 159 -0.86 21.44 -6.10
CA LYS A 159 -0.37 22.78 -6.43
C LYS A 159 -0.62 23.75 -5.29
N ASN A 160 0.46 24.31 -4.76
CA ASN A 160 0.44 25.29 -3.67
C ASN A 160 0.69 26.72 -4.16
N TRP A 161 0.01 27.15 -5.23
CA TRP A 161 0.14 28.52 -5.72
C TRP A 161 -0.84 29.44 -5.00
N THR A 162 -0.41 30.69 -4.75
CA THR A 162 -1.27 31.72 -4.16
C THR A 162 -2.13 32.39 -5.22
N SER A 163 -3.35 32.81 -4.86
CA SER A 163 -4.30 33.49 -5.75
C SER A 163 -3.78 34.82 -6.28
N ASP A 164 -2.85 35.42 -5.52
CA ASP A 164 -2.24 36.72 -5.81
C ASP A 164 -1.23 36.65 -6.95
N THR A 165 -0.86 35.44 -7.40
CA THR A 165 -0.14 35.28 -8.65
C THR A 165 -1.10 35.30 -9.84
N SER A 166 -0.69 35.93 -10.94
CA SER A 166 -1.41 35.85 -12.23
C SER A 166 -1.46 34.43 -12.80
N LYS A 167 -0.73 33.48 -12.20
CA LYS A 167 -0.68 32.09 -12.60
C LYS A 167 -1.98 31.38 -12.21
N LYS A 168 -2.69 30.86 -13.21
CA LYS A 168 -3.86 30.00 -13.03
C LYS A 168 -3.58 28.62 -13.62
N ILE A 169 -4.22 27.61 -13.04
CA ILE A 169 -4.21 26.25 -13.58
C ILE A 169 -5.19 26.21 -14.74
N THR A 170 -4.69 25.89 -15.93
CA THR A 170 -5.47 25.77 -17.16
C THR A 170 -5.74 24.31 -17.49
N ASP A 171 -6.62 24.05 -18.45
CA ASP A 171 -6.85 22.71 -19.00
C ASP A 171 -5.57 22.08 -19.56
N THR A 172 -4.62 22.87 -20.08
CA THR A 172 -3.31 22.37 -20.51
C THR A 172 -2.53 21.72 -19.37
N ASN A 173 -2.57 22.30 -18.16
CA ASN A 173 -1.92 21.71 -16.99
C ASN A 173 -2.57 20.37 -16.63
N ILE A 174 -3.91 20.34 -16.62
CA ILE A 174 -4.70 19.14 -16.29
C ILE A 174 -4.45 18.02 -17.30
N LYS A 175 -4.46 18.34 -18.60
CA LYS A 175 -4.17 17.39 -19.68
C LYS A 175 -2.77 16.79 -19.58
N LYS A 176 -1.77 17.59 -19.21
CA LYS A 176 -0.39 17.11 -18.99
C LYS A 176 -0.33 16.08 -17.85
N THR A 177 -0.98 16.36 -16.72
CA THR A 177 -1.11 15.39 -15.62
C THR A 177 -1.80 14.11 -16.09
N ARG A 178 -2.94 14.20 -16.80
CA ARG A 178 -3.64 13.02 -17.32
C ARG A 178 -2.75 12.18 -18.23
N LYS A 179 -2.00 12.81 -19.14
CA LYS A 179 -1.03 12.12 -19.99
C LYS A 179 0.01 11.38 -19.15
N LYS A 180 0.53 12.00 -18.08
CA LYS A 180 1.49 11.34 -17.20
C LYS A 180 0.91 10.17 -16.42
N VAL A 181 -0.38 10.19 -16.11
CA VAL A 181 -1.07 9.02 -15.54
C VAL A 181 -1.11 7.87 -16.53
N VAL A 182 -1.41 8.14 -17.80
CA VAL A 182 -1.35 7.13 -18.86
C VAL A 182 0.07 6.57 -19.01
N ASP A 183 1.08 7.44 -19.16
CA ASP A 183 2.49 7.03 -19.26
C ASP A 183 2.88 6.13 -18.06
N PHE A 184 2.45 6.49 -16.84
CA PHE A 184 2.73 5.70 -15.64
C PHE A 184 2.08 4.32 -15.68
N LEU A 185 0.83 4.23 -16.13
CA LEU A 185 0.09 2.96 -16.21
C LEU A 185 0.70 2.03 -17.26
N GLU A 186 1.12 2.56 -18.41
CA GLU A 186 1.83 1.81 -19.45
C GLU A 186 3.17 1.27 -18.95
N GLU A 187 3.94 2.08 -18.22
CA GLU A 187 5.20 1.67 -17.59
C GLU A 187 5.00 0.68 -16.43
N ASN A 188 3.80 0.67 -15.82
CA ASN A 188 3.48 -0.16 -14.67
C ASN A 188 2.12 -0.88 -14.84
N PRO A 189 2.02 -1.84 -15.78
CA PRO A 189 0.74 -2.49 -16.16
C PRO A 189 0.02 -3.18 -14.99
N MET A 190 0.74 -3.45 -13.90
CA MET A 190 0.18 -4.03 -12.68
C MET A 190 -0.84 -3.14 -11.96
N PHE A 191 -0.81 -1.82 -12.21
CA PHE A 191 -1.79 -0.84 -11.75
C PHE A 191 -2.87 -0.58 -12.80
N ASP A 192 -2.65 -1.03 -14.04
CA ASP A 192 -3.59 -0.90 -15.16
C ASP A 192 -4.52 -2.11 -15.32
N SER A 193 -4.96 -2.67 -14.20
CA SER A 193 -5.96 -3.76 -14.21
C SER A 193 -7.36 -3.18 -14.06
N ASP A 194 -8.35 -3.78 -14.74
CA ASP A 194 -9.78 -3.47 -14.57
C ASP A 194 -10.29 -3.67 -13.13
N ASN A 195 -9.52 -4.39 -12.31
CA ASN A 195 -9.80 -4.55 -10.89
C ASN A 195 -9.61 -3.27 -10.08
N TYR A 196 -9.01 -2.22 -10.64
CA TYR A 196 -8.84 -0.93 -9.99
C TYR A 196 -9.66 0.14 -10.69
N LYS A 197 -10.51 0.83 -9.92
CA LYS A 197 -11.04 2.14 -10.26
C LYS A 197 -9.90 3.15 -10.14
N LYS A 198 -9.61 3.85 -11.22
CA LYS A 198 -8.52 4.82 -11.32
C LYS A 198 -9.10 6.22 -11.39
N LYS A 199 -8.56 7.16 -10.62
CA LYS A 199 -8.99 8.55 -10.67
C LYS A 199 -7.78 9.48 -10.59
N THR A 200 -7.80 10.53 -11.39
CA THR A 200 -6.82 11.62 -11.28
C THR A 200 -7.40 12.69 -10.36
N ILE A 201 -6.63 13.13 -9.37
CA ILE A 201 -7.05 14.17 -8.42
C ILE A 201 -6.09 15.35 -8.54
N TYR A 202 -6.63 16.51 -8.86
CA TYR A 202 -5.89 17.77 -8.89
C TYR A 202 -6.22 18.56 -7.63
N ILE A 203 -5.25 18.75 -6.73
CA ILE A 203 -5.46 19.37 -5.44
C ILE A 203 -4.77 20.72 -5.40
N THR A 204 -5.53 21.79 -5.14
CA THR A 204 -4.99 23.15 -4.98
C THR A 204 -5.22 23.66 -3.57
N SER A 205 -4.28 24.48 -3.06
CA SER A 205 -4.45 25.12 -1.75
C SER A 205 -5.37 26.34 -1.81
N GLU A 206 -5.57 26.90 -3.00
CA GLU A 206 -6.42 28.07 -3.25
C GLU A 206 -7.25 27.92 -4.54
N SER A 207 -8.24 28.81 -4.73
CA SER A 207 -9.08 28.85 -5.93
C SER A 207 -8.33 29.46 -7.11
N ILE A 208 -7.42 28.68 -7.68
CA ILE A 208 -6.51 29.09 -8.77
C ILE A 208 -6.85 28.46 -10.13
N LEU A 209 -8.00 27.80 -10.27
CA LEU A 209 -8.44 27.26 -11.56
C LEU A 209 -8.89 28.37 -12.51
N HIS A 210 -8.34 28.35 -13.72
CA HIS A 210 -8.85 29.11 -14.86
C HIS A 210 -10.18 28.54 -15.36
N TRP A 211 -10.99 29.33 -16.09
CA TRP A 211 -12.27 28.86 -16.62
C TRP A 211 -12.10 27.64 -17.55
N SER A 212 -11.01 27.58 -18.31
CA SER A 212 -10.75 26.47 -19.23
C SER A 212 -10.53 25.15 -18.48
N ALA A 213 -9.84 25.19 -17.33
CA ALA A 213 -9.70 24.04 -16.44
C ALA A 213 -11.06 23.59 -15.89
N LYS A 214 -11.88 24.52 -15.41
CA LYS A 214 -13.22 24.21 -14.88
C LYS A 214 -14.11 23.55 -15.93
N HIS A 215 -14.12 24.11 -17.15
CA HIS A 215 -14.87 23.56 -18.29
C HIS A 215 -14.36 22.19 -18.74
N TYR A 216 -13.07 21.94 -18.63
CA TYR A 216 -12.51 20.64 -18.93
C TYR A 216 -12.93 19.59 -17.87
N LEU A 217 -12.81 19.94 -16.59
CA LEU A 217 -13.20 19.06 -15.47
C LEU A 217 -14.68 18.71 -15.49
N SER A 218 -15.57 19.63 -15.90
CA SER A 218 -17.02 19.34 -15.97
C SER A 218 -17.39 18.32 -17.05
N LYS A 219 -16.47 17.99 -17.97
CA LYS A 219 -16.69 17.04 -19.07
C LYS A 219 -16.03 15.68 -18.86
N HIS A 220 -15.29 15.51 -17.76
CA HIS A 220 -14.48 14.31 -17.52
C HIS A 220 -14.66 13.84 -16.07
N ASP A 221 -15.16 12.61 -15.89
CA ASP A 221 -15.48 12.01 -14.59
C ASP A 221 -14.28 11.26 -13.96
N ASP A 222 -13.30 10.90 -14.78
CA ASP A 222 -12.05 10.24 -14.39
C ASP A 222 -11.04 11.20 -13.74
N ILE A 223 -11.36 12.50 -13.70
CA ILE A 223 -10.55 13.53 -13.06
C ILE A 223 -11.39 14.46 -12.20
N GLU A 224 -10.87 14.82 -11.03
CA GLU A 224 -11.54 15.71 -10.08
C GLU A 224 -10.57 16.79 -9.59
N HIS A 225 -11.11 17.97 -9.30
CA HIS A 225 -10.39 19.02 -8.58
C HIS A 225 -10.88 19.13 -7.14
N LEU A 226 -9.94 19.19 -6.20
CA LEU A 226 -10.21 19.45 -4.79
C LEU A 226 -9.50 20.71 -4.33
N LEU A 227 -10.24 21.59 -3.66
CA LEU A 227 -9.68 22.73 -2.94
C LEU A 227 -9.42 22.31 -1.49
N ILE A 228 -8.16 22.19 -1.10
CA ILE A 228 -7.77 21.78 0.26
C ILE A 228 -6.79 22.82 0.83
N PRO A 229 -7.30 23.85 1.54
CA PRO A 229 -6.44 24.86 2.16
C PRO A 229 -5.51 24.25 3.21
N MET A 230 -4.28 24.75 3.30
CA MET A 230 -3.34 24.41 4.36
C MET A 230 -3.32 25.55 5.39
N SER A 231 -3.81 25.29 6.59
CA SER A 231 -4.13 26.31 7.61
C SER A 231 -2.93 27.06 8.19
N ASN A 232 -1.71 26.56 8.02
CA ASN A 232 -0.50 27.17 8.56
C ASN A 232 0.55 27.32 7.45
N ARG A 233 0.54 28.46 6.77
CA ARG A 233 1.66 28.90 5.94
C ARG A 233 2.66 29.58 6.85
N LEU A 234 3.68 28.84 7.31
CA LEU A 234 4.85 29.43 7.97
C LEU A 234 5.65 30.28 6.96
#